data_AF-A0A957JPZ1-F1
#
_entry.id   AF-A0A957JPZ1-F1
#
_cell.length_a   1.000
_cell.length_b   1.000
_cell.length_c   1.000
_cell.angle_alpha   90.00
_cell.angle_beta   90.00
_cell.angle_gamma   90.00
#
_symmetry.space_group_name_H-M   'P 1'
#
loop_
_entity.id
_entity.type
_entity.pdbx_description
1 polymer ?
#
loop_
_entity_poly.entity_id
_entity_poly.type
_entity_poly.pdbx_seq_one_letter_code
_entity_poly.pdbx_strand_id
1 'polypeptide(L)'
;MLWSKLVALGEAGQLFGAVACLIFLTPLVVWGWWGVRKRPFPHPFTWYTLTLFAVMVLLFTFPAGRGSLLHSSAAIWPWLMALAAAGLGFATDWRTARWPHPNPEQMKRIYAGMFVAVALVMTAVIGWLRTPERDYVALFEQVAAMVPETAVVMVGNAPGFYYHTGLSAITIPNEPPDVLLAVAQRYGATHLLLDKDTPLPLRDIYQGGEAAGFELVALFEMVNLYRVGD
;
A
#
# COMPACT_ATOMS: atom_id res chain seq x y z
N MET A 1 8.65 -20.00 -15.73
CA MET A 1 9.19 -19.90 -14.34
C MET A 1 10.22 -18.78 -14.17
N LEU A 2 11.22 -18.60 -15.04
CA LEU A 2 12.21 -17.51 -14.86
C LEU A 2 11.60 -16.11 -15.13
N TRP A 3 10.75 -16.00 -16.15
CA TRP A 3 10.09 -14.75 -16.52
C TRP A 3 9.26 -14.15 -15.38
N SER A 4 8.47 -14.97 -14.67
CA SER A 4 7.67 -14.50 -13.54
C SER A 4 8.52 -13.98 -12.37
N LYS A 5 9.74 -14.50 -12.18
CA LYS A 5 10.67 -13.98 -11.16
C LYS A 5 11.26 -12.63 -11.57
N LEU A 6 11.56 -12.43 -12.86
CA LEU A 6 12.05 -11.15 -13.38
C LEU A 6 10.97 -10.06 -13.29
N VAL A 7 9.73 -10.41 -13.63
CA VAL A 7 8.58 -9.52 -13.46
C VAL A 7 8.41 -9.15 -11.98
N ALA A 8 8.41 -10.14 -11.08
CA ALA A 8 8.29 -9.89 -9.65
C ALA A 8 9.43 -9.05 -9.08
N LEU A 9 10.67 -9.21 -9.57
CA LEU A 9 11.80 -8.36 -9.19
C LEU A 9 11.58 -6.91 -9.64
N GLY A 10 11.08 -6.72 -10.86
CA GLY A 10 10.72 -5.41 -11.40
C GLY A 10 9.63 -4.73 -10.57
N GLU A 11 8.54 -5.44 -10.29
CA GLU A 11 7.42 -4.97 -9.47
C GLU A 11 7.87 -4.66 -8.04
N ALA A 12 8.67 -5.53 -7.40
CA ALA A 12 9.21 -5.30 -6.08
C ALA A 12 10.13 -4.07 -6.05
N GLY A 13 10.98 -3.89 -7.06
CA GLY A 13 11.86 -2.73 -7.19
C GLY A 13 11.07 -1.42 -7.36
N GLN A 14 10.05 -1.42 -8.22
CA GLN A 14 9.16 -0.29 -8.42
C GLN A 14 8.40 0.07 -7.15
N LEU A 15 7.80 -0.93 -6.49
CA LEU A 15 7.03 -0.73 -5.26
C LEU A 15 7.92 -0.20 -4.12
N PHE A 16 9.12 -0.75 -3.98
CA PHE A 16 10.09 -0.31 -2.97
C PHE A 16 10.57 1.12 -3.23
N GLY A 17 10.97 1.46 -4.45
CA GLY A 17 11.38 2.80 -4.80
C GLY A 17 10.24 3.81 -4.70
N ALA A 18 9.04 3.44 -5.16
CA ALA A 18 7.91 4.34 -5.19
C ALA A 18 7.35 4.63 -3.80
N VAL A 19 7.24 3.61 -2.95
CA VAL A 19 6.55 3.72 -1.65
C VAL A 19 7.54 3.79 -0.49
N ALA A 20 8.49 2.87 -0.40
CA ALA A 20 9.40 2.81 0.75
C ALA A 20 10.45 3.94 0.71
N CYS A 21 10.94 4.28 -0.48
CA CYS A 21 11.78 5.45 -0.63
C CYS A 21 10.95 6.74 -0.77
N LEU A 22 9.71 6.69 -1.28
CA LEU A 22 9.04 7.84 -1.92
C LEU A 22 9.83 8.20 -3.19
N ILE A 23 9.25 8.02 -4.38
CA ILE A 23 9.91 8.11 -5.71
C ILE A 23 11.09 9.11 -5.73
N PHE A 24 10.87 10.33 -5.24
CA PHE A 24 11.84 11.43 -5.23
C PHE A 24 13.08 11.24 -4.35
N LEU A 25 13.03 10.45 -3.27
CA LEU A 25 14.20 10.17 -2.42
C LEU A 25 15.05 9.02 -2.92
N THR A 26 14.52 8.16 -3.79
CA THR A 26 15.26 7.03 -4.36
C THR A 26 16.70 7.38 -4.78
N PRO A 27 16.96 8.45 -5.58
CA PRO A 27 18.33 8.81 -5.94
C PRO A 27 19.20 9.18 -4.73
N LEU A 28 18.64 9.85 -3.73
CA LEU A 28 19.37 10.22 -2.50
C LEU A 28 19.68 9.00 -1.64
N VAL A 29 18.74 8.07 -1.50
CA VAL A 29 18.96 6.80 -0.77
C VAL A 29 20.08 6.01 -1.43
N VAL A 30 20.06 5.86 -2.75
CA VAL A 30 21.09 5.14 -3.52
C VAL A 30 22.45 5.82 -3.36
N TRP A 31 22.50 7.14 -3.50
CA TRP A 31 23.74 7.92 -3.35
C TRP A 31 24.30 7.84 -1.93
N GLY A 32 23.42 7.95 -0.91
CA GLY A 32 23.76 7.78 0.49
C GLY A 32 24.35 6.40 0.76
N TRP A 33 23.69 5.35 0.28
CA TRP A 33 24.18 3.97 0.42
C TRP A 33 25.55 3.81 -0.25
N TRP A 34 25.72 4.32 -1.47
CA TRP A 34 26.99 4.23 -2.20
C TRP A 34 28.14 4.90 -1.44
N GLY A 35 27.89 6.03 -0.78
CA GLY A 35 28.88 6.74 0.02
C GLY A 35 29.29 6.00 1.31
N VAL A 36 28.37 5.22 1.91
CA VAL A 36 28.63 4.53 3.18
C VAL A 36 28.91 3.03 3.04
N ARG A 37 28.70 2.42 1.86
CA ARG A 37 28.76 0.95 1.64
C ARG A 37 30.06 0.25 2.04
N LYS A 38 31.16 0.99 2.18
CA LYS A 38 32.46 0.46 2.61
C LYS A 38 32.63 0.43 4.13
N ARG A 39 31.73 1.07 4.88
CA ARG A 39 31.73 1.07 6.35
C ARG A 39 31.05 -0.19 6.86
N PRO A 40 31.44 -0.75 8.02
CA PRO A 40 30.83 -1.97 8.56
C PRO A 40 29.39 -1.76 9.06
N PHE A 41 29.07 -0.56 9.53
CA PHE A 41 27.76 -0.22 10.09
C PHE A 41 26.54 -0.48 9.18
N PRO A 42 26.53 -0.12 7.88
CA PRO A 42 25.39 -0.38 6.99
C PRO A 42 25.16 -1.85 6.60
N HIS A 43 26.07 -2.78 6.94
CA HIS A 43 25.99 -4.17 6.46
C HIS A 43 24.71 -4.89 6.91
N PRO A 44 24.29 -4.87 8.20
CA PRO A 44 23.09 -5.57 8.63
C PRO A 44 21.84 -5.11 7.88
N PHE A 45 21.69 -3.80 7.68
CA PHE A 45 20.55 -3.22 6.96
C PHE A 45 20.59 -3.55 5.46
N THR A 46 21.79 -3.55 4.85
CA THR A 46 21.96 -3.96 3.46
C THR A 46 21.59 -5.43 3.27
N TRP A 47 22.08 -6.31 4.16
CA TRP A 47 21.76 -7.73 4.13
C TRP A 47 20.28 -8.01 4.38
N TYR A 48 19.65 -7.29 5.30
CA TYR A 48 18.21 -7.36 5.51
C TYR A 48 17.46 -7.01 4.22
N THR A 49 17.78 -5.87 3.58
CA THR A 49 17.10 -5.44 2.35
C THR A 49 17.29 -6.45 1.22
N LEU A 50 18.51 -6.96 1.02
CA LEU A 50 18.78 -7.98 -0.01
C LEU A 50 18.04 -9.29 0.27
N THR A 51 18.03 -9.74 1.53
CA THR A 51 17.33 -10.96 1.94
C THR A 51 15.83 -10.81 1.79
N LEU A 52 15.28 -9.65 2.17
CA LEU A 52 13.88 -9.31 1.99
C LEU A 52 13.50 -9.39 0.51
N PHE A 53 14.28 -8.76 -0.38
CA PHE A 53 14.05 -8.87 -1.83
C PHE A 53 14.15 -10.30 -2.34
N ALA A 54 15.15 -11.05 -1.90
CA ALA A 54 15.32 -12.46 -2.30
C ALA A 54 14.11 -13.30 -1.87
N VAL A 55 13.65 -13.16 -0.63
CA VAL A 55 12.46 -13.86 -0.10
C VAL A 55 11.21 -13.45 -0.87
N MET A 56 11.02 -12.15 -1.12
CA MET A 56 9.84 -11.65 -1.83
C MET A 56 9.80 -12.12 -3.29
N VAL A 57 10.94 -12.15 -3.99
CA VAL A 57 11.00 -12.62 -5.36
C VAL A 57 10.94 -14.15 -5.45
N LEU A 58 11.65 -14.88 -4.58
CA LEU A 58 11.81 -16.33 -4.70
C LEU A 58 10.70 -17.11 -4.01
N LEU A 59 10.28 -16.73 -2.81
CA LEU A 59 9.26 -17.44 -2.03
C LEU A 59 7.87 -16.85 -2.23
N PHE A 60 7.76 -15.52 -2.30
CA PHE A 60 6.48 -14.80 -2.38
C PHE A 60 6.26 -14.08 -3.72
N THR A 61 6.61 -14.72 -4.84
CA THR A 61 6.55 -14.09 -6.18
C THR A 61 5.19 -13.45 -6.49
N PHE A 62 4.08 -14.06 -6.08
CA PHE A 62 2.74 -13.52 -6.32
C PHE A 62 2.21 -12.61 -5.19
N PRO A 63 2.48 -12.89 -3.89
CA PRO A 63 2.08 -11.99 -2.80
C PRO A 63 2.95 -10.73 -2.63
N ALA A 64 4.18 -10.69 -3.16
CA ALA A 64 5.13 -9.60 -2.95
C ALA A 64 4.59 -8.24 -3.40
N GLY A 65 3.97 -8.18 -4.59
CA GLY A 65 3.33 -6.97 -5.12
C GLY A 65 2.03 -6.59 -4.40
N ARG A 66 1.46 -7.49 -3.58
CA ARG A 66 0.16 -7.32 -2.91
C ARG A 66 0.28 -6.76 -1.49
N GLY A 67 1.37 -6.05 -1.20
CA GLY A 67 1.56 -5.32 0.06
C GLY A 67 2.41 -6.03 1.12
N SER A 68 2.78 -7.30 0.95
CA SER A 68 3.66 -8.02 1.89
C SER A 68 5.09 -7.44 1.95
N LEU A 69 5.62 -7.00 0.79
CA LEU A 69 6.88 -6.27 0.72
C LEU A 69 6.78 -4.93 1.47
N LEU A 70 5.65 -4.21 1.34
CA LEU A 70 5.45 -2.92 2.01
C LEU A 70 5.48 -3.07 3.52
N HIS A 71 4.72 -4.02 4.07
CA HIS A 71 4.70 -4.30 5.50
C HIS A 71 6.09 -4.64 6.03
N SER A 72 6.85 -5.46 5.30
CA SER A 72 8.21 -5.86 5.68
C SER A 72 9.23 -4.72 5.54
N SER A 73 9.01 -3.81 4.59
CA SER A 73 9.88 -2.66 4.33
C SER A 73 9.74 -1.56 5.40
N ALA A 74 8.64 -1.52 6.14
CA ALA A 74 8.42 -0.57 7.23
C ALA A 74 9.55 -0.65 8.29
N ALA A 75 10.08 -1.85 8.53
CA ALA A 75 11.17 -2.07 9.49
C ALA A 75 12.49 -1.38 9.10
N ILE A 76 12.75 -1.17 7.81
CA ILE A 76 13.96 -0.47 7.33
C ILE A 76 13.69 0.97 6.95
N TRP A 77 12.47 1.46 7.09
CA TRP A 77 12.14 2.81 6.69
C TRP A 77 12.97 3.89 7.40
N PRO A 78 13.23 3.83 8.73
CA PRO A 78 14.13 4.78 9.40
C PRO A 78 15.55 4.79 8.80
N TRP A 79 16.04 3.61 8.39
CA TRP A 79 17.33 3.48 7.74
C TRP A 79 17.34 4.11 6.34
N LEU A 80 16.28 3.93 5.56
CA LEU A 80 16.14 4.60 4.25
C LEU A 80 16.13 6.12 4.39
N MET A 81 15.44 6.66 5.41
CA MET A 81 15.43 8.11 5.67
C MET A 81 16.82 8.63 6.07
N ALA A 82 17.57 7.86 6.88
CA ALA A 82 18.94 8.21 7.23
C ALA A 82 19.87 8.21 5.99
N LEU A 83 19.71 7.22 5.09
CA LEU A 83 20.44 7.18 3.82
C LEU A 83 20.07 8.35 2.89
N ALA A 84 18.80 8.73 2.82
CA ALA A 84 18.36 9.90 2.06
C ALA A 84 19.02 11.19 2.58
N ALA A 85 19.06 11.38 3.90
CA ALA A 85 19.73 12.52 4.53
C ALA A 85 21.25 12.52 4.26
N ALA A 86 21.91 11.36 4.37
CA ALA A 86 23.33 11.22 4.04
C ALA A 86 23.60 11.51 2.55
N GLY A 87 22.75 11.01 1.67
CA GLY A 87 22.81 11.23 0.23
C GLY A 87 22.70 12.70 -0.14
N LEU A 88 21.80 13.44 0.52
CA LEU A 88 21.70 14.89 0.37
C LEU A 88 23.00 15.59 0.79
N GLY A 89 23.58 15.20 1.93
CA GLY A 89 24.88 15.70 2.39
C GLY A 89 25.98 15.49 1.34
N PHE A 90 26.13 14.26 0.84
CA PHE A 90 27.12 13.95 -0.20
C PHE A 90 26.87 14.69 -1.51
N ALA A 91 25.61 14.91 -1.89
CA ALA A 91 25.27 15.71 -3.08
C ALA A 91 25.69 17.18 -2.89
N THR A 92 25.50 17.75 -1.70
CA THR A 92 25.97 19.10 -1.39
C THR A 92 27.49 19.20 -1.40
N ASP A 93 28.19 18.23 -0.81
CA ASP A 93 29.65 18.21 -0.79
C ASP A 93 30.21 18.08 -2.23
N TRP A 94 29.62 17.20 -3.05
CA TRP A 94 29.97 17.06 -4.47
C TRP A 94 29.74 18.37 -5.26
N ARG A 95 28.61 19.05 -5.03
CA ARG A 95 28.30 20.37 -5.62
C ARG A 95 29.36 21.41 -5.25
N THR A 96 29.81 21.40 -3.99
CA THR A 96 30.81 22.34 -3.49
C THR A 96 32.20 22.09 -4.05
N ALA A 97 32.56 20.82 -4.28
CA ALA A 97 33.83 20.45 -4.90
C ALA A 97 33.89 20.77 -6.40
N ARG A 98 32.75 20.79 -7.10
CA ARG A 98 32.69 20.94 -8.56
C ARG A 98 32.63 22.40 -9.04
N TRP A 99 32.22 23.34 -8.19
CA TRP A 99 31.88 24.69 -8.60
C TRP A 99 32.32 25.74 -7.57
N PRO A 100 32.90 26.87 -8.00
CA PRO A 100 33.38 27.92 -7.08
C PRO A 100 32.22 28.72 -6.45
N HIS A 101 32.41 29.14 -5.19
CA HIS A 101 31.53 30.00 -4.36
C HIS A 101 30.23 29.46 -3.70
N PRO A 102 30.00 28.15 -3.48
CA PRO A 102 28.89 27.73 -2.63
C PRO A 102 29.25 27.85 -1.14
N ASN A 103 28.39 28.50 -0.34
CA ASN A 103 28.45 28.45 1.12
C ASN A 103 27.84 27.11 1.59
N PRO A 104 28.65 26.11 2.02
CA PRO A 104 28.16 24.75 2.25
C PRO A 104 27.12 24.67 3.38
N GLU A 105 27.32 25.46 4.44
CA GLU A 105 26.41 25.54 5.59
C GLU A 105 25.05 26.11 5.19
N GLN A 106 25.06 27.17 4.37
CA GLN A 106 23.82 27.77 3.86
C GLN A 106 23.08 26.80 2.94
N MET A 107 23.79 26.09 2.06
CA MET A 107 23.18 25.11 1.16
C MET A 107 22.55 23.95 1.93
N LYS A 108 23.24 23.40 2.94
CA LYS A 108 22.70 22.34 3.79
C LYS A 108 21.39 22.77 4.48
N ARG A 109 21.35 24.01 5.01
CA ARG A 109 20.13 24.57 5.61
C ARG A 109 18.99 24.73 4.60
N ILE A 110 19.27 25.28 3.42
CA ILE A 110 18.26 25.46 2.37
C ILE A 110 17.69 24.12 1.92
N TYR A 111 18.54 23.13 1.63
CA TYR A 111 18.07 21.83 1.18
C TYR A 111 17.33 21.04 2.26
N ALA A 112 17.78 21.11 3.51
CA ALA A 112 17.04 20.53 4.63
C ALA A 112 15.66 21.20 4.80
N GLY A 113 15.60 22.53 4.70
CA GLY A 113 14.35 23.28 4.73
C GLY A 113 13.42 22.92 3.57
N MET A 114 13.94 22.81 2.35
CA MET A 114 13.17 22.35 1.18
C MET A 114 12.66 20.92 1.37
N PHE A 115 13.47 20.03 1.94
CA PHE A 115 13.06 18.65 2.21
C PHE A 115 11.87 18.59 3.18
N VAL A 116 11.94 19.35 4.28
CA VAL A 116 10.82 19.46 5.24
C VAL A 116 9.60 20.10 4.58
N ALA A 117 9.77 21.15 3.77
CA ALA A 117 8.68 21.80 3.07
C ALA A 117 7.98 20.84 2.09
N VAL A 118 8.74 20.07 1.29
CA VAL A 118 8.19 19.05 0.40
C VAL A 118 7.46 17.97 1.20
N ALA A 119 8.00 17.51 2.33
CA ALA A 119 7.33 16.54 3.17
C ALA A 119 5.98 17.07 3.71
N LEU A 120 5.94 18.31 4.18
CA LEU A 120 4.72 18.96 4.67
C LEU A 120 3.68 19.16 3.56
N VAL A 121 4.10 19.67 2.40
CA VAL A 121 3.23 19.85 1.23
C VAL A 121 2.69 18.51 0.76
N MET A 122 3.53 17.49 0.62
CA MET A 122 3.10 16.15 0.22
C MET A 122 2.12 15.56 1.22
N THR A 123 2.37 15.72 2.53
CA THR A 123 1.47 15.23 3.58
C THR A 123 0.12 15.93 3.49
N ALA A 124 0.10 17.26 3.34
CA ALA A 124 -1.13 18.03 3.19
C ALA A 124 -1.90 17.66 1.92
N VAL A 125 -1.21 17.56 0.78
CA VAL A 125 -1.83 17.20 -0.52
C VAL A 125 -2.40 15.78 -0.48
N ILE A 126 -1.62 14.79 -0.02
CA ILE A 126 -2.11 13.41 0.10
C ILE A 126 -3.27 13.34 1.10
N GLY A 127 -3.16 14.00 2.25
CA GLY A 127 -4.23 14.06 3.24
C GLY A 127 -5.51 14.68 2.67
N TRP A 128 -5.38 15.75 1.88
CA TRP A 128 -6.53 16.38 1.21
C TRP A 128 -7.15 15.48 0.15
N LEU A 129 -6.34 14.82 -0.70
CA LEU A 129 -6.82 13.91 -1.74
C LEU A 129 -7.46 12.63 -1.18
N ARG A 130 -7.15 12.24 0.06
CA ARG A 130 -7.75 11.07 0.74
C ARG A 130 -9.07 11.36 1.46
N THR A 131 -9.67 12.53 1.23
CA THR A 131 -11.03 12.87 1.69
C THR A 131 -12.16 11.85 1.37
N PRO A 132 -12.08 10.94 0.36
CA PRO A 132 -13.14 9.96 0.12
C PRO A 132 -13.47 9.04 1.31
N GLU A 133 -12.57 8.88 2.30
CA GLU A 133 -12.87 8.08 3.50
C GLU A 133 -14.13 8.57 4.23
N ARG A 134 -14.45 9.88 4.22
CA ARG A 134 -15.67 10.38 4.87
C ARG A 134 -16.95 9.86 4.23
N ASP A 135 -16.96 9.74 2.90
CA ASP A 135 -18.13 9.26 2.17
C ASP A 135 -18.34 7.76 2.40
N TYR A 136 -17.25 6.99 2.59
CA TYR A 136 -17.32 5.59 2.99
C TYR A 136 -17.87 5.39 4.41
N VAL A 137 -17.61 6.30 5.36
CA VAL A 137 -18.17 6.20 6.71
C VAL A 137 -19.69 6.30 6.70
N ALA A 138 -20.23 7.36 6.07
CA ALA A 138 -21.68 7.55 5.97
C ALA A 138 -22.34 6.40 5.19
N LEU A 139 -21.64 5.85 4.20
CA LEU A 139 -22.09 4.69 3.45
C LEU A 139 -22.13 3.42 4.30
N PHE A 140 -21.12 3.15 5.12
CA PHE A 140 -21.10 1.99 6.01
C PHE A 140 -22.26 2.02 7.01
N GLU A 141 -22.58 3.20 7.56
CA GLU A 141 -23.74 3.38 8.43
C GLU A 141 -25.06 3.11 7.68
N GLN A 142 -25.19 3.56 6.43
CA GLN A 142 -26.36 3.25 5.59
C GLN A 142 -26.50 1.75 5.29
N VAL A 143 -25.39 1.07 4.99
CA VAL A 143 -25.38 -0.37 4.77
C VAL A 143 -25.77 -1.12 6.04
N ALA A 144 -25.21 -0.71 7.18
CA ALA A 144 -25.53 -1.30 8.48
C ALA A 144 -27.01 -1.20 8.85
N ALA A 145 -27.68 -0.12 8.44
CA ALA A 145 -29.11 0.06 8.69
C ALA A 145 -30.03 -0.88 7.88
N MET A 146 -29.54 -1.52 6.81
CA MET A 146 -30.34 -2.43 5.97
C MET A 146 -30.06 -3.91 6.22
N VAL A 147 -28.99 -4.23 6.94
CA VAL A 147 -28.63 -5.61 7.24
C VAL A 147 -28.99 -5.95 8.69
N PRO A 148 -29.31 -7.21 9.01
CA PRO A 148 -29.53 -7.62 10.39
C PRO A 148 -28.31 -7.37 11.29
N GLU A 149 -28.50 -7.16 12.59
CA GLU A 149 -27.39 -7.03 13.56
C GLU A 149 -26.51 -8.29 13.63
N THR A 150 -27.06 -9.44 13.25
CA THR A 150 -26.35 -10.72 13.17
C THR A 150 -25.62 -10.93 11.84
N ALA A 151 -25.65 -9.95 10.94
CA ALA A 151 -25.01 -10.05 9.64
C ALA A 151 -23.48 -10.13 9.78
N VAL A 152 -22.89 -10.96 8.92
CA VAL A 152 -21.45 -11.03 8.71
C VAL A 152 -21.19 -10.55 7.30
N VAL A 153 -20.58 -9.37 7.15
CA VAL A 153 -20.43 -8.67 5.87
C VAL A 153 -19.03 -8.90 5.30
N MET A 154 -18.95 -9.42 4.08
CA MET A 154 -17.71 -9.46 3.31
C MET A 154 -17.46 -8.09 2.68
N VAL A 155 -16.37 -7.42 3.06
CA VAL A 155 -16.06 -6.05 2.59
C VAL A 155 -14.56 -5.86 2.40
N GLY A 156 -14.14 -4.97 1.49
CA GLY A 156 -12.72 -4.70 1.23
C GLY A 156 -11.96 -4.22 2.47
N ASN A 157 -12.55 -3.30 3.24
CA ASN A 157 -11.99 -2.79 4.50
C ASN A 157 -12.77 -3.27 5.72
N ALA A 158 -12.65 -4.56 6.04
CA ALA A 158 -13.34 -5.17 7.20
C ALA A 158 -13.05 -4.47 8.54
N PRO A 159 -11.79 -4.09 8.88
CA PRO A 159 -11.52 -3.35 10.12
C PRO A 159 -12.22 -1.99 10.17
N GLY A 160 -12.24 -1.26 9.05
CA GLY A 160 -12.94 0.04 8.97
C GLY A 160 -14.45 -0.12 9.09
N PHE A 161 -15.04 -1.11 8.40
CA PHE A 161 -16.47 -1.39 8.50
C PHE A 161 -16.88 -1.74 9.93
N TYR A 162 -16.15 -2.66 10.58
CA TYR A 162 -16.39 -3.02 11.98
C TYR A 162 -16.25 -1.82 12.92
N TYR A 163 -15.21 -1.00 12.74
CA TYR A 163 -14.97 0.17 13.57
C TYR A 163 -16.14 1.17 13.53
N HIS A 164 -16.77 1.36 12.36
CA HIS A 164 -17.86 2.32 12.17
C HIS A 164 -19.25 1.76 12.45
N THR A 165 -19.48 0.46 12.26
CA THR A 165 -20.82 -0.15 12.32
C THR A 165 -21.04 -1.08 13.50
N GLY A 166 -19.96 -1.63 14.08
CA GLY A 166 -20.01 -2.70 15.07
C GLY A 166 -20.40 -4.07 14.52
N LEU A 167 -20.78 -4.18 13.23
CA LEU A 167 -21.17 -5.44 12.60
C LEU A 167 -19.95 -6.31 12.28
N SER A 168 -20.13 -7.62 12.40
CA SER A 168 -19.08 -8.58 12.04
C SER A 168 -18.72 -8.47 10.57
N ALA A 169 -17.43 -8.43 10.27
CA ALA A 169 -16.95 -8.27 8.90
C ALA A 169 -15.74 -9.17 8.63
N ILE A 170 -15.67 -9.67 7.39
CA ILE A 170 -14.52 -10.42 6.88
C ILE A 170 -14.02 -9.80 5.58
N THR A 171 -12.72 -9.90 5.31
CA THR A 171 -12.13 -9.34 4.09
C THR A 171 -12.49 -10.17 2.87
N ILE A 172 -12.83 -9.50 1.77
CA ILE A 172 -13.08 -10.15 0.48
C ILE A 172 -11.77 -10.77 -0.04
N PRO A 173 -11.70 -12.10 -0.24
CA PRO A 173 -10.55 -12.74 -0.86
C PRO A 173 -10.43 -12.36 -2.33
N ASN A 174 -9.20 -12.29 -2.84
CA ASN A 174 -8.94 -12.09 -4.27
C ASN A 174 -9.05 -13.43 -5.03
N GLU A 175 -10.25 -13.97 -5.04
CA GLU A 175 -10.60 -15.26 -5.64
C GLU A 175 -11.85 -15.14 -6.53
N PRO A 176 -12.10 -16.09 -7.44
CA PRO A 176 -13.29 -16.06 -8.29
C PRO A 176 -14.60 -16.26 -7.50
N PRO A 177 -15.76 -15.94 -8.09
CA PRO A 177 -17.05 -15.91 -7.39
C PRO A 177 -17.48 -17.22 -6.74
N ASP A 178 -17.16 -18.36 -7.34
CA ASP A 178 -17.47 -19.69 -6.81
C ASP A 178 -16.69 -19.99 -5.52
N VAL A 179 -15.41 -19.63 -5.48
CA VAL A 179 -14.59 -19.71 -4.27
C VAL A 179 -15.05 -18.70 -3.22
N LEU A 180 -15.44 -17.49 -3.65
CA LEU A 180 -16.00 -16.47 -2.76
C LEU A 180 -17.25 -16.97 -2.04
N LEU A 181 -18.16 -17.63 -2.76
CA LEU A 181 -19.36 -18.23 -2.18
C LEU A 181 -19.01 -19.33 -1.16
N ALA A 182 -18.06 -20.22 -1.50
CA ALA A 182 -17.60 -21.26 -0.57
C ALA A 182 -16.97 -20.67 0.72
N VAL A 183 -16.24 -19.55 0.60
CA VAL A 183 -15.71 -18.81 1.75
C VAL A 183 -16.84 -18.18 2.55
N ALA A 184 -17.81 -17.56 1.89
CA ALA A 184 -18.97 -16.97 2.54
C ALA A 184 -19.71 -18.01 3.40
N GLN A 185 -20.03 -19.17 2.82
CA GLN A 185 -20.68 -20.28 3.52
C GLN A 185 -19.84 -20.82 4.68
N ARG A 186 -18.52 -21.01 4.47
CA ARG A 186 -17.61 -21.54 5.50
C ARG A 186 -17.49 -20.64 6.72
N TYR A 187 -17.51 -19.33 6.52
CA TYR A 187 -17.33 -18.35 7.59
C TYR A 187 -18.65 -17.69 8.03
N GLY A 188 -19.79 -18.16 7.52
CA GLY A 188 -21.12 -17.65 7.87
C GLY A 188 -21.37 -16.22 7.40
N ALA A 189 -20.71 -15.78 6.33
CA ALA A 189 -20.96 -14.48 5.72
C ALA A 189 -22.33 -14.44 5.06
N THR A 190 -23.13 -13.43 5.39
CA THR A 190 -24.51 -13.28 4.91
C THR A 190 -24.65 -12.22 3.83
N HIS A 191 -23.70 -11.29 3.75
CA HIS A 191 -23.72 -10.20 2.78
C HIS A 191 -22.34 -9.97 2.18
N LEU A 192 -22.31 -9.43 0.97
CA LEU A 192 -21.12 -9.01 0.24
C LEU A 192 -21.28 -7.54 -0.16
N LEU A 193 -20.30 -6.71 0.18
CA LEU A 193 -20.26 -5.29 -0.16
C LEU A 193 -19.09 -5.03 -1.13
N LEU A 194 -19.41 -4.82 -2.41
CA LEU A 194 -18.41 -4.56 -3.45
C LEU A 194 -18.28 -3.06 -3.72
N ASP A 195 -17.07 -2.55 -3.75
CA ASP A 195 -16.73 -1.19 -4.15
C ASP A 195 -15.91 -1.17 -5.46
N LYS A 196 -15.54 0.02 -5.92
CA LYS A 196 -14.71 0.21 -7.12
C LYS A 196 -13.32 -0.45 -7.04
N ASP A 197 -12.82 -0.68 -5.83
CA ASP A 197 -11.51 -1.25 -5.52
C ASP A 197 -11.60 -2.78 -5.32
N THR A 198 -12.73 -3.39 -5.73
CA THR A 198 -12.97 -4.83 -5.70
C THR A 198 -11.86 -5.63 -6.40
N PRO A 199 -11.52 -6.84 -5.91
CA PRO A 199 -10.61 -7.75 -6.58
C PRO A 199 -10.95 -7.98 -8.05
N LEU A 200 -9.92 -8.11 -8.90
CA LEU A 200 -10.04 -8.32 -10.35
C LEU A 200 -11.06 -9.41 -10.74
N PRO A 201 -11.09 -10.60 -10.11
CA PRO A 201 -12.06 -11.64 -10.44
C PRO A 201 -13.53 -11.27 -10.17
N LEU A 202 -13.78 -10.26 -9.36
CA LEU A 202 -15.14 -9.83 -8.96
C LEU A 202 -15.59 -8.55 -9.68
N ARG A 203 -14.76 -8.03 -10.60
CA ARG A 203 -15.06 -6.78 -11.32
C ARG A 203 -16.31 -6.91 -12.17
N ASP A 204 -16.54 -8.06 -12.79
CA ASP A 204 -17.73 -8.30 -13.62
C ASP A 204 -19.01 -8.21 -12.77
N ILE A 205 -18.99 -8.77 -11.55
CA ILE A 205 -20.10 -8.70 -10.59
C ILE A 205 -20.37 -7.24 -10.19
N TYR A 206 -19.32 -6.51 -9.84
CA TYR A 206 -19.43 -5.09 -9.50
C TYR A 206 -19.99 -4.24 -10.66
N GLN A 207 -19.70 -4.61 -11.91
CA GLN A 207 -20.22 -3.94 -13.11
C GLN A 207 -21.65 -4.38 -13.49
N GLY A 208 -22.31 -5.18 -12.66
CA GLY A 208 -23.68 -5.64 -12.89
C GLY A 208 -23.79 -7.00 -13.59
N GLY A 209 -22.69 -7.74 -13.72
CA GLY A 209 -22.71 -9.13 -14.16
C GLY A 209 -23.40 -10.04 -13.15
N GLU A 210 -24.01 -11.12 -13.65
CA GLU A 210 -24.66 -12.12 -12.80
C GLU A 210 -23.63 -12.93 -12.01
N ALA A 211 -23.94 -13.19 -10.74
CA ALA A 211 -23.13 -14.00 -9.85
C ALA A 211 -24.01 -15.07 -9.20
N ALA A 212 -23.82 -16.33 -9.56
CA ALA A 212 -24.53 -17.43 -8.92
C ALA A 212 -24.26 -17.42 -7.41
N GLY A 213 -25.32 -17.42 -6.60
CA GLY A 213 -25.23 -17.38 -5.14
C GLY A 213 -25.07 -15.98 -4.52
N PHE A 214 -25.14 -14.90 -5.30
CA PHE A 214 -25.18 -13.53 -4.78
C PHE A 214 -26.36 -12.76 -5.36
N GLU A 215 -27.32 -12.41 -4.52
CA GLU A 215 -28.51 -11.65 -4.92
C GLU A 215 -28.30 -10.17 -4.61
N LEU A 216 -28.47 -9.29 -5.61
CA LEU A 216 -28.33 -7.85 -5.42
C LEU A 216 -29.46 -7.32 -4.53
N VAL A 217 -29.10 -6.70 -3.40
CA VAL A 217 -30.05 -6.12 -2.43
C VAL A 217 -30.22 -4.63 -2.67
N ALA A 218 -29.11 -3.91 -2.86
CA ALA A 218 -29.11 -2.47 -3.00
C ALA A 218 -27.89 -1.97 -3.80
N LEU A 219 -28.12 -0.90 -4.55
CA LEU A 219 -27.08 -0.14 -5.26
C LEU A 219 -26.92 1.22 -4.60
N PHE A 220 -25.69 1.54 -4.23
CA PHE A 220 -25.27 2.86 -3.78
C PHE A 220 -24.41 3.51 -4.85
N GLU A 221 -24.19 4.81 -4.72
CA GLU A 221 -23.37 5.57 -5.66
C GLU A 221 -21.95 5.00 -5.80
N MET A 222 -21.41 4.37 -4.76
CA MET A 222 -20.03 3.83 -4.74
C MET A 222 -19.93 2.32 -4.53
N VAL A 223 -20.99 1.67 -4.05
CA VAL A 223 -20.95 0.25 -3.66
C VAL A 223 -22.21 -0.51 -4.02
N ASN A 224 -22.06 -1.81 -4.22
CA ASN A 224 -23.15 -2.74 -4.46
C ASN A 224 -23.23 -3.70 -3.28
N LEU A 225 -24.43 -3.80 -2.68
CA LEU A 225 -24.71 -4.72 -1.59
C LEU A 225 -25.42 -5.96 -2.14
N TYR A 226 -24.86 -7.13 -1.89
CA TYR A 226 -25.43 -8.41 -2.24
C TYR A 226 -25.71 -9.23 -0.98
N ARG A 227 -26.76 -10.04 -1.04
CA ARG A 227 -27.06 -11.10 -0.09
C ARG A 227 -26.46 -12.40 -0.59
N VAL A 228 -25.84 -13.14 0.30
CA VAL A 228 -25.33 -14.49 0.01
C VAL A 228 -26.53 -15.45 -0.03
N GLY A 229 -26.68 -16.15 -1.15
CA GLY A 229 -27.68 -17.19 -1.33
C GLY A 229 -27.24 -18.51 -0.68
N ASP A 230 -28.24 -19.33 -0.36
CA ASP A 230 -28.04 -20.69 0.18
C ASP A 230 -27.48 -21.66 -0.88
#